data_AF-A0A559J8A6-F1
#
_entry.id   AF-A0A559J8A6-F1
#
_cell.length_a   1.000
_cell.length_b   1.000
_cell.length_c   1.000
_cell.angle_alpha   90.00
_cell.angle_beta   90.00
_cell.angle_gamma   90.00
#
_symmetry.space_group_name_H-M   'P 1'
#
loop_
_entity.id
_entity.type
_entity.pdbx_description
1 polymer ?
#
loop_
_entity_poly.entity_id
_entity_poly.type
_entity_poly.pdbx_seq_one_letter_code
_entity_poly.pdbx_strand_id
1 'polypeptide(L)'
;MKKGLGIIFVVMIMLLSACSSSEGFKKDAFSEKDLCIVKVNKPSKKVCYGDSKDSIEKVIGDGVKKGLGIVEYDFGVSVGYRDEIAAAIWLNEESKGVFKTARGAVVGTTKEKVKELYGEKYGIDKATYYLDYFYDNTKKKYLDSVSVENLKVPDAKESTYMISFVFNDEGANRIFISDLKWAMILL
;
A
#
# COMPACT_ATOMS: atom_id res chain seq x y z
N MET A 1 39.06 52.99 2.88
CA MET A 1 37.95 53.50 3.72
C MET A 1 36.66 52.79 3.33
N LYS A 2 35.82 52.50 4.34
CA LYS A 2 34.67 51.58 4.34
C LYS A 2 33.39 52.15 3.68
N LYS A 3 32.42 51.24 3.47
CA LYS A 3 30.93 51.36 3.42
C LYS A 3 30.33 51.46 2.00
N GLY A 4 29.24 50.77 1.62
CA GLY A 4 28.29 49.87 2.29
C GLY A 4 27.78 48.83 1.26
N LEU A 5 27.40 47.60 1.62
CA LEU A 5 26.25 47.13 2.40
C LEU A 5 24.89 47.56 1.81
N GLY A 6 24.20 46.62 1.15
CA GLY A 6 22.73 46.66 1.04
C GLY A 6 22.09 45.95 -0.16
N ILE A 7 21.67 44.69 0.05
CA ILE A 7 20.40 44.07 -0.42
C ILE A 7 20.26 43.91 -1.95
N ILE A 8 20.09 42.71 -2.53
CA ILE A 8 18.81 41.99 -2.64
C ILE A 8 19.06 40.48 -2.61
N PHE A 9 18.63 39.87 -1.50
CA PHE A 9 18.50 38.43 -1.29
C PHE A 9 17.03 38.11 -1.42
N VAL A 10 16.50 37.92 -2.63
CA VAL A 10 15.11 37.48 -2.83
C VAL A 10 15.02 36.63 -4.09
N VAL A 11 14.36 35.48 -3.93
CA VAL A 11 13.80 34.59 -4.95
C VAL A 11 14.75 33.55 -5.56
N MET A 12 15.20 32.60 -4.73
CA MET A 12 15.55 31.25 -5.20
C MET A 12 15.01 30.19 -4.24
N ILE A 13 13.72 30.28 -3.92
CA ILE A 13 12.96 29.28 -3.15
C ILE A 13 11.75 28.85 -4.00
N MET A 14 11.98 28.09 -5.07
CA MET A 14 10.88 27.50 -5.87
C MET A 14 11.23 26.17 -6.55
N LEU A 15 12.12 25.32 -6.01
CA LEU A 15 12.44 24.04 -6.70
C LEU A 15 12.67 22.82 -5.80
N LEU A 16 12.06 22.72 -4.62
CA LEU A 16 12.10 21.47 -3.83
C LEU A 16 10.70 20.97 -3.43
N SER A 17 9.81 20.89 -4.41
CA SER A 17 8.72 19.90 -4.42
C SER A 17 9.02 18.82 -5.45
N ALA A 18 10.25 18.30 -5.43
CA ALA A 18 10.53 17.02 -6.05
C ALA A 18 9.81 15.97 -5.19
N CYS A 19 8.71 15.44 -5.74
CA CYS A 19 8.10 14.19 -5.32
C CYS A 19 9.18 13.23 -4.83
N SER A 20 9.04 12.69 -3.62
CA SER A 20 9.80 11.51 -3.24
C SER A 20 9.34 10.36 -4.15
N SER A 21 9.90 10.29 -5.35
CA SER A 21 9.81 9.11 -6.18
C SER A 21 10.38 7.99 -5.32
N SER A 22 9.54 6.99 -5.10
CA SER A 22 9.86 5.78 -4.38
C SER A 22 11.13 5.15 -5.01
N GLU A 23 12.30 5.48 -4.48
CA GLU A 23 13.58 4.97 -4.99
C GLU A 23 13.52 3.44 -5.04
N GLY A 24 13.66 2.88 -6.24
CA GLY A 24 13.78 1.43 -6.45
C GLY A 24 12.53 0.68 -6.90
N PHE A 25 11.37 1.33 -7.08
CA PHE A 25 10.19 0.67 -7.67
C PHE A 25 10.07 0.95 -9.17
N LYS A 26 9.80 -0.10 -9.94
CA LYS A 26 9.49 -0.02 -11.37
C LYS A 26 7.99 -0.20 -11.57
N LYS A 27 7.38 0.64 -12.42
CA LYS A 27 5.97 0.47 -12.83
C LYS A 27 5.78 -0.86 -13.56
N ASP A 28 4.60 -1.46 -13.44
CA ASP A 28 4.26 -2.74 -14.07
C ASP A 28 5.20 -3.90 -13.69
N ALA A 29 5.90 -3.77 -12.55
CA ALA A 29 6.79 -4.78 -11.99
C ALA A 29 6.49 -4.97 -10.50
N PHE A 30 6.41 -6.22 -10.05
CA PHE A 30 6.16 -6.55 -8.65
C PHE A 30 7.47 -6.66 -7.87
N SER A 31 7.44 -6.24 -6.61
CA SER A 31 8.45 -6.52 -5.61
C SER A 31 7.78 -7.01 -4.34
N GLU A 32 8.39 -7.93 -3.59
CA GLU A 32 7.89 -8.32 -2.27
C GLU A 32 7.77 -7.12 -1.31
N LYS A 33 8.55 -6.05 -1.55
CA LYS A 33 8.41 -4.78 -0.82
C LYS A 33 7.04 -4.12 -1.02
N ASP A 34 6.35 -4.42 -2.13
CA ASP A 34 4.98 -3.92 -2.39
C ASP A 34 3.97 -4.44 -1.37
N LEU A 35 4.30 -5.54 -0.68
CA LEU A 35 3.47 -6.12 0.36
C LEU A 35 3.68 -5.49 1.74
N CYS A 36 4.18 -4.26 1.79
CA CYS A 36 4.46 -3.55 3.02
C CYS A 36 3.77 -2.18 3.06
N ILE A 37 3.39 -1.79 4.27
CA ILE A 37 3.09 -0.40 4.63
C ILE A 37 4.25 0.19 5.42
N VAL A 38 4.40 1.51 5.36
CA VAL A 38 5.51 2.26 5.93
C VAL A 38 4.99 3.49 6.64
N LYS A 39 5.52 3.81 7.81
CA LYS A 39 5.17 5.04 8.54
C LYS A 39 5.75 6.24 7.80
N VAL A 40 4.91 7.23 7.47
CA VAL A 40 5.26 8.38 6.61
C VAL A 40 6.50 9.11 7.13
N ASN A 41 6.55 9.38 8.45
CA ASN A 41 7.63 10.15 9.08
C ASN A 41 8.81 9.28 9.58
N LYS A 42 8.73 7.94 9.45
CA LYS A 42 9.77 7.00 9.90
C LYS A 42 9.88 5.84 8.92
N PRO A 43 10.53 6.00 7.75
CA PRO A 43 10.54 4.99 6.70
C PRO A 43 11.14 3.62 7.10
N SER A 44 11.95 3.57 8.15
CA SER A 44 12.47 2.31 8.72
C SER A 44 11.43 1.50 9.49
N LYS A 45 10.29 2.11 9.85
CA LYS A 45 9.16 1.47 10.53
C LYS A 45 8.15 1.00 9.49
N LYS A 46 8.21 -0.30 9.19
CA LYS A 46 7.36 -0.97 8.20
C LYS A 46 6.66 -2.17 8.81
N VAL A 47 5.50 -2.49 8.26
CA VAL A 47 4.73 -3.71 8.53
C VAL A 47 4.49 -4.37 7.19
N CYS A 48 4.85 -5.64 7.08
CA CYS A 48 4.78 -6.40 5.84
C CYS A 48 3.91 -7.64 5.99
N TYR A 49 3.33 -8.07 4.88
CA TYR A 49 2.81 -9.43 4.76
C TYR A 49 3.89 -10.43 5.19
N GLY A 50 3.50 -11.43 5.96
CA GLY A 50 4.37 -12.47 6.52
C GLY A 50 5.05 -12.10 7.84
N ASP A 51 4.99 -10.84 8.28
CA ASP A 51 5.51 -10.47 9.61
C ASP A 51 4.69 -11.14 10.71
N SER A 52 5.36 -11.56 11.78
CA SER A 52 4.66 -12.05 12.98
C SER A 52 3.93 -10.93 13.69
N LYS A 53 2.84 -11.26 14.40
CA LYS A 53 2.11 -10.31 15.24
C LYS A 53 3.02 -9.51 16.18
N ASP A 54 3.92 -10.19 16.89
CA ASP A 54 4.87 -9.55 17.80
C ASP A 54 5.81 -8.54 17.08
N SER A 55 6.21 -8.83 15.84
CA SER A 55 7.03 -7.93 15.04
C SER A 55 6.25 -6.67 14.68
N ILE A 56 4.98 -6.84 14.31
CA ILE A 56 4.06 -5.75 13.97
C ILE A 56 3.81 -4.86 15.18
N GLU A 57 3.53 -5.45 16.34
CA GLU A 57 3.24 -4.71 17.57
C GLU A 57 4.44 -3.88 18.05
N LYS A 58 5.67 -4.33 17.81
CA LYS A 58 6.89 -3.52 18.04
C LYS A 58 7.01 -2.29 17.13
N VAL A 59 6.29 -2.27 16.01
CA VAL A 59 6.32 -1.17 15.02
C VAL A 59 5.15 -0.21 15.24
N ILE A 60 3.95 -0.74 15.42
CA ILE A 60 2.71 0.05 15.41
C ILE A 60 1.95 0.09 16.74
N GLY A 61 2.44 -0.62 17.76
CA GLY A 61 1.80 -0.72 19.08
C GLY A 61 0.84 -1.90 19.18
N ASP A 62 0.26 -2.08 20.37
CA ASP A 62 -0.67 -3.17 20.65
C ASP A 62 -1.99 -2.97 19.88
N GLY A 63 -2.60 -4.08 19.47
CA GLY A 63 -3.86 -4.07 18.73
C GLY A 63 -5.02 -4.65 19.52
N VAL A 64 -6.24 -4.30 19.09
CA VAL A 64 -7.50 -4.83 19.60
C VAL A 64 -8.00 -5.93 18.67
N LYS A 65 -8.07 -7.15 19.20
CA LYS A 65 -8.60 -8.30 18.45
C LYS A 65 -10.07 -8.08 18.08
N LYS A 66 -10.39 -8.37 16.83
CA LYS A 66 -11.74 -8.45 16.28
C LYS A 66 -12.06 -9.89 15.88
N GLY A 67 -13.24 -10.09 15.29
CA GLY A 67 -13.62 -11.38 14.74
C GLY A 67 -12.73 -11.82 13.58
N LEU A 68 -12.82 -13.11 13.20
CA LEU A 68 -12.19 -13.68 11.99
C LEU A 68 -10.66 -13.56 11.93
N GLY A 69 -9.96 -13.43 13.06
CA GLY A 69 -8.50 -13.31 13.08
C GLY A 69 -7.97 -11.93 12.70
N ILE A 70 -8.85 -10.92 12.66
CA ILE A 70 -8.48 -9.52 12.42
C ILE A 70 -8.06 -8.87 13.74
N VAL A 71 -7.05 -8.01 13.69
CA VAL A 71 -6.66 -7.11 14.77
C VAL A 71 -6.64 -5.69 14.22
N GLU A 72 -7.26 -4.76 14.94
CA GLU A 72 -7.19 -3.33 14.65
C GLU A 72 -6.12 -2.68 15.51
N TYR A 73 -5.33 -1.82 14.89
CA TYR A 73 -4.26 -1.05 15.52
C TYR A 73 -4.58 0.43 15.42
N ASP A 74 -3.91 1.22 16.25
CA ASP A 74 -4.00 2.67 16.20
C ASP A 74 -3.67 3.22 14.80
N PHE A 75 -4.22 4.41 14.52
CA PHE A 75 -4.04 5.11 13.25
C PHE A 75 -4.59 4.32 12.05
N GLY A 76 -5.73 3.65 12.21
CA GLY A 76 -6.49 3.04 11.11
C GLY A 76 -5.82 1.87 10.41
N VAL A 77 -4.84 1.21 11.01
CA VAL A 77 -4.23 -0.01 10.45
C VAL A 77 -4.98 -1.22 10.96
N SER A 78 -5.38 -2.12 10.08
CA SER A 78 -5.92 -3.42 10.48
C SER A 78 -5.07 -4.52 9.86
N VAL A 79 -4.92 -5.66 10.56
CA VAL A 79 -4.14 -6.81 10.06
C VAL A 79 -4.94 -8.09 10.26
N GLY A 80 -5.01 -8.91 9.21
CA GLY A 80 -5.61 -10.24 9.23
C GLY A 80 -4.51 -11.27 9.43
N TYR A 81 -4.61 -12.05 10.50
CA TYR A 81 -3.60 -13.03 10.87
C TYR A 81 -4.02 -14.45 10.48
N ARG A 82 -3.13 -15.15 9.77
CA ARG A 82 -3.23 -16.60 9.57
C ARG A 82 -2.01 -17.22 10.21
N ASP A 83 -2.20 -18.18 11.11
CA ASP A 83 -1.10 -18.85 11.82
C ASP A 83 -0.13 -17.86 12.49
N GLU A 84 -0.67 -16.81 13.14
CA GLU A 84 0.06 -15.72 13.84
C GLU A 84 0.97 -14.84 12.95
N ILE A 85 0.89 -14.98 11.63
CA ILE A 85 1.55 -14.10 10.65
C ILE A 85 0.55 -13.24 9.90
N ALA A 86 0.95 -12.02 9.55
CA ALA A 86 0.13 -11.13 8.74
C ALA A 86 -0.08 -11.71 7.36
N ALA A 87 -1.33 -11.93 6.98
CA ALA A 87 -1.70 -12.39 5.65
C ALA A 87 -2.69 -11.44 4.95
N ALA A 88 -3.10 -10.37 5.65
CA ALA A 88 -3.71 -9.19 5.07
C ALA A 88 -3.40 -7.94 5.90
N ILE A 89 -3.28 -6.79 5.26
CA ILE A 89 -3.03 -5.48 5.86
C ILE A 89 -3.98 -4.48 5.21
N TRP A 90 -4.62 -3.65 6.02
CA TRP A 90 -5.53 -2.59 5.60
C TRP A 90 -5.07 -1.23 6.10
N LEU A 91 -5.11 -0.25 5.21
CA LEU A 91 -5.04 1.16 5.56
C LEU A 91 -6.45 1.75 5.43
N ASN A 92 -7.05 2.09 6.57
CA ASN A 92 -8.35 2.77 6.64
C ASN A 92 -8.17 4.29 6.70
N GLU A 93 -9.27 5.04 6.66
CA GLU A 93 -9.28 6.51 6.65
C GLU A 93 -8.36 7.15 7.71
N GLU A 94 -8.41 6.64 8.95
CA GLU A 94 -7.59 7.12 10.08
C GLU A 94 -6.07 6.94 9.88
N SER A 95 -5.64 6.15 8.88
CA SER A 95 -4.23 5.98 8.52
C SER A 95 -3.68 7.10 7.64
N LYS A 96 -4.55 7.98 7.13
CA LYS A 96 -4.19 9.11 6.27
C LYS A 96 -3.12 9.98 6.93
N GLY A 97 -2.02 10.20 6.21
CA GLY A 97 -0.88 10.98 6.71
C GLY A 97 0.02 10.26 7.74
N VAL A 98 -0.37 9.08 8.22
CA VAL A 98 0.42 8.28 9.17
C VAL A 98 1.14 7.14 8.47
N PHE A 99 0.44 6.41 7.62
CA PHE A 99 0.97 5.28 6.86
C PHE A 99 0.76 5.45 5.36
N LYS A 100 1.67 4.84 4.60
CA LYS A 100 1.63 4.74 3.14
C LYS A 100 2.03 3.34 2.72
N THR A 101 1.64 2.89 1.53
CA THR A 101 2.23 1.69 0.92
C THR A 101 3.72 1.93 0.67
N ALA A 102 4.49 0.87 0.44
CA ALA A 102 5.92 1.02 0.12
C ALA A 102 6.17 1.86 -1.15
N ARG A 103 5.22 1.89 -2.10
CA ARG A 103 5.25 2.78 -3.28
C ARG A 103 4.82 4.20 -3.00
N GLY A 104 4.29 4.48 -1.81
CA GLY A 104 3.94 5.81 -1.36
C GLY A 104 2.47 6.19 -1.53
N ALA A 105 1.59 5.26 -1.88
CA ALA A 105 0.16 5.54 -1.88
C ALA A 105 -0.36 5.65 -0.43
N VAL A 106 -1.13 6.70 -0.17
CA VAL A 106 -1.84 6.95 1.09
C VAL A 106 -3.35 6.90 0.86
N VAL A 107 -4.14 6.77 1.93
CA VAL A 107 -5.58 7.08 1.85
C VAL A 107 -5.77 8.52 1.33
N GLY A 108 -6.64 8.69 0.34
CA GLY A 108 -6.84 9.91 -0.44
C GLY A 108 -6.03 9.98 -1.73
N THR A 109 -5.21 8.97 -2.06
CA THR A 109 -4.50 8.94 -3.36
C THR A 109 -5.51 8.73 -4.49
N THR A 110 -5.47 9.57 -5.53
CA THR A 110 -6.38 9.44 -6.69
C THR A 110 -6.05 8.18 -7.51
N LYS A 111 -7.03 7.70 -8.28
CA LYS A 111 -6.86 6.50 -9.11
C LYS A 111 -5.73 6.68 -10.14
N GLU A 112 -5.65 7.86 -10.75
CA GLU A 112 -4.58 8.25 -11.69
C GLU A 112 -3.23 8.20 -11.01
N LYS A 113 -3.12 8.69 -9.77
CA LYS A 113 -1.86 8.67 -9.03
C LYS A 113 -1.46 7.24 -8.63
N VAL A 114 -2.42 6.37 -8.28
CA VAL A 114 -2.13 4.95 -8.06
C VAL A 114 -1.56 4.32 -9.35
N LYS A 115 -2.19 4.56 -10.51
CA LYS A 115 -1.68 4.11 -11.82
C LYS A 115 -0.28 4.65 -12.11
N GLU A 116 0.03 5.89 -11.74
CA GLU A 116 1.39 6.41 -11.86
C GLU A 116 2.40 5.66 -10.98
N LEU A 117 2.03 5.22 -9.78
CA LEU A 117 2.92 4.53 -8.84
C LEU A 117 3.11 3.04 -9.19
N TYR A 118 2.04 2.36 -9.60
CA TYR A 118 2.02 0.92 -9.80
C TYR A 118 2.14 0.51 -11.28
N GLY A 119 1.78 1.39 -12.21
CA GLY A 119 1.64 1.11 -13.63
C GLY A 119 0.19 0.81 -14.02
N GLU A 120 -0.11 0.93 -15.30
CA GLU A 120 -1.47 0.79 -15.85
C GLU A 120 -1.71 -0.61 -16.43
N LYS A 121 -0.67 -1.28 -16.89
CA LYS A 121 -0.79 -2.47 -17.75
C LYS A 121 -1.54 -3.61 -17.07
N TYR A 122 -1.35 -3.76 -15.76
CA TYR A 122 -1.90 -4.84 -14.95
C TYR A 122 -2.94 -4.36 -13.92
N GLY A 123 -3.29 -3.08 -13.93
CA GLY A 123 -4.36 -2.56 -13.07
C GLY A 123 -5.72 -2.99 -13.61
N ILE A 124 -6.46 -3.80 -12.84
CA ILE A 124 -7.81 -4.21 -13.17
C ILE A 124 -8.78 -3.13 -12.67
N ASP A 125 -9.29 -2.34 -13.60
CA ASP A 125 -10.16 -1.18 -13.37
C ASP A 125 -11.55 -1.44 -13.99
N LYS A 126 -12.18 -2.57 -13.64
CA LYS A 126 -13.50 -2.95 -14.18
C LYS A 126 -14.67 -2.43 -13.35
N ALA A 127 -14.46 -2.20 -12.06
CA ALA A 127 -15.48 -1.67 -11.16
C ALA A 127 -15.17 -0.21 -10.82
N THR A 128 -16.18 0.66 -10.87
CA THR A 128 -16.03 2.13 -10.71
C THR A 128 -15.15 2.50 -9.51
N TYR A 129 -15.34 1.82 -8.39
CA TYR A 129 -14.71 2.15 -7.11
C TYR A 129 -13.50 1.28 -6.76
N TYR A 130 -12.97 0.48 -7.68
CA TYR A 130 -11.84 -0.43 -7.40
C TYR A 130 -10.74 -0.28 -8.43
N LEU A 131 -9.49 -0.46 -7.98
CA LEU A 131 -8.34 -0.71 -8.82
C LEU A 131 -7.50 -1.79 -8.16
N ASP A 132 -7.42 -2.94 -8.82
CA ASP A 132 -6.79 -4.12 -8.24
C ASP A 132 -5.57 -4.55 -9.04
N TYR A 133 -4.54 -4.98 -8.33
CA TYR A 133 -3.33 -5.57 -8.88
C TYR A 133 -3.13 -6.95 -8.30
N PHE A 134 -3.02 -7.97 -9.15
CA PHE A 134 -2.84 -9.36 -8.73
C PHE A 134 -1.51 -9.92 -9.23
N TYR A 135 -0.80 -10.62 -8.36
CA TYR A 135 0.49 -11.23 -8.67
C TYR A 135 0.50 -12.71 -8.26
N ASP A 136 0.71 -13.60 -9.23
CA ASP A 136 0.93 -15.02 -8.99
C ASP A 136 2.39 -15.23 -8.58
N ASN A 137 2.61 -15.49 -7.30
CA ASN A 137 3.93 -15.68 -6.71
C ASN A 137 4.57 -17.03 -7.11
N THR A 138 3.77 -18.02 -7.53
CA THR A 138 4.29 -19.30 -8.02
C THR A 138 4.85 -19.15 -9.43
N LYS A 139 4.14 -18.46 -10.32
CA LYS A 139 4.57 -18.20 -11.71
C LYS A 139 5.39 -16.92 -11.86
N LYS A 140 5.56 -16.16 -10.78
CA LYS A 140 6.29 -14.90 -10.71
C LYS A 140 5.83 -13.86 -11.74
N LYS A 141 4.51 -13.70 -11.92
CA LYS A 141 3.93 -12.79 -12.92
C LYS A 141 2.69 -12.06 -12.41
N TYR A 142 2.47 -10.85 -12.93
CA TYR A 142 1.17 -10.20 -12.81
C TYR A 142 0.09 -10.99 -13.55
N LEU A 143 -1.13 -10.89 -13.03
CA LEU A 143 -2.33 -11.42 -13.64
C LEU A 143 -3.15 -10.27 -14.22
N ASP A 144 -3.58 -10.44 -15.46
CA ASP A 144 -4.61 -9.59 -16.06
C ASP A 144 -6.01 -10.06 -15.65
N SER A 145 -7.03 -9.31 -16.04
CA SER A 145 -8.42 -9.62 -15.67
C SER A 145 -8.89 -11.00 -16.13
N VAL A 146 -8.50 -11.44 -17.32
CA VAL A 146 -8.85 -12.77 -17.84
C VAL A 146 -8.16 -13.86 -17.02
N SER A 147 -6.90 -13.65 -16.64
CA SER A 147 -6.15 -14.59 -15.82
C SER A 147 -6.74 -14.73 -14.43
N VAL A 148 -7.20 -13.63 -13.82
CA VAL A 148 -7.86 -13.64 -12.50
C VAL A 148 -9.19 -14.38 -12.56
N GLU A 149 -10.02 -14.12 -13.57
CA GLU A 149 -11.31 -14.81 -13.78
C GLU A 149 -11.15 -16.34 -13.95
N ASN A 150 -10.01 -16.77 -14.50
CA ASN A 150 -9.70 -18.19 -14.73
C ASN A 150 -8.87 -18.83 -13.60
N LEU A 151 -8.64 -18.14 -12.48
CA LEU A 151 -7.92 -18.73 -11.35
C LEU A 151 -8.69 -19.91 -10.77
N LYS A 152 -8.02 -21.07 -10.72
CA LYS A 152 -8.52 -22.21 -9.95
C LYS A 152 -8.36 -21.91 -8.48
N VAL A 153 -9.47 -21.44 -7.90
CA VAL A 153 -9.56 -20.90 -6.55
C VAL A 153 -8.92 -21.79 -5.48
N PRO A 154 -8.93 -23.14 -5.48
CA PRO A 154 -8.24 -23.93 -4.46
C PRO A 154 -6.71 -23.75 -4.41
N ASP A 155 -6.05 -23.64 -5.58
CA ASP A 155 -4.59 -23.69 -5.71
C ASP A 155 -3.92 -22.31 -5.61
N ALA A 156 -4.69 -21.25 -5.87
CA ALA A 156 -4.18 -19.89 -6.03
C ALA A 156 -4.29 -19.03 -4.77
N LYS A 157 -4.99 -19.48 -3.72
CA LYS A 157 -5.44 -18.61 -2.62
C LYS A 157 -4.28 -17.93 -1.88
N GLU A 158 -3.26 -18.70 -1.53
CA GLU A 158 -2.15 -18.18 -0.69
C GLU A 158 -0.93 -17.76 -1.51
N SER A 159 -0.85 -18.22 -2.76
CA SER A 159 0.24 -17.92 -3.70
C SER A 159 -0.07 -16.73 -4.61
N THR A 160 -1.29 -16.18 -4.57
CA THR A 160 -1.65 -14.98 -5.33
C THR A 160 -1.78 -13.81 -4.38
N TYR A 161 -0.92 -12.82 -4.54
CA TYR A 161 -1.00 -11.56 -3.81
C TYR A 161 -1.91 -10.56 -4.53
N MET A 162 -2.59 -9.74 -3.75
CA MET A 162 -3.48 -8.69 -4.20
C MET A 162 -3.13 -7.38 -3.51
N ILE A 163 -3.07 -6.31 -4.28
CA ILE A 163 -3.13 -4.94 -3.77
C ILE A 163 -4.37 -4.30 -4.37
N SER A 164 -5.33 -3.94 -3.52
CA SER A 164 -6.60 -3.35 -3.93
C SER A 164 -6.74 -1.95 -3.35
N PHE A 165 -7.18 -1.02 -4.21
CA PHE A 165 -7.50 0.34 -3.83
C PHE A 165 -9.00 0.52 -4.01
N VAL A 166 -9.68 0.83 -2.91
CA VAL A 166 -11.10 1.16 -2.91
C VAL A 166 -11.22 2.67 -2.89
N PHE A 167 -12.02 3.21 -3.80
CA PHE A 167 -12.15 4.65 -4.04
C PHE A 167 -13.52 5.18 -3.64
N ASN A 168 -13.53 6.43 -3.19
CA ASN A 168 -14.70 7.30 -3.13
C ASN A 168 -14.40 8.58 -3.94
N ASP A 169 -15.24 9.60 -3.81
CA ASP A 169 -15.11 10.86 -4.53
C ASP A 169 -13.83 11.66 -4.16
N GLU A 170 -13.21 11.37 -3.02
CA GLU A 170 -11.99 12.04 -2.54
C GLU A 170 -10.70 11.28 -2.89
N GLY A 171 -10.79 10.09 -3.49
CA GLY A 171 -9.67 9.20 -3.80
C GLY A 171 -9.77 7.87 -3.07
N ALA A 172 -8.64 7.19 -2.87
CA ALA A 172 -8.63 5.88 -2.21
C ALA A 172 -9.10 6.01 -0.75
N ASN A 173 -10.28 5.49 -0.40
CA ASN A 173 -10.78 5.50 0.98
C ASN A 173 -10.20 4.35 1.81
N ARG A 174 -9.77 3.27 1.14
CA ARG A 174 -9.12 2.13 1.77
C ARG A 174 -8.11 1.49 0.83
N ILE A 175 -7.00 1.01 1.39
CA ILE A 175 -5.98 0.26 0.66
C ILE A 175 -5.82 -1.11 1.32
N PHE A 176 -5.80 -2.16 0.51
CA PHE A 176 -5.70 -3.56 0.90
C PHE A 176 -4.42 -4.16 0.34
N ILE A 177 -3.67 -4.89 1.16
CA ILE A 177 -2.55 -5.73 0.75
C ILE A 177 -2.81 -7.11 1.36
N SER A 178 -3.00 -8.14 0.54
CA SER A 178 -3.31 -9.48 1.04
C SER A 178 -2.89 -10.58 0.08
N ASP A 179 -3.00 -11.83 0.51
CA ASP A 179 -3.21 -12.92 -0.44
C ASP A 179 -4.70 -13.00 -0.86
N LEU A 180 -4.97 -13.81 -1.88
CA LEU A 180 -6.31 -14.00 -2.42
C LEU A 180 -7.22 -14.78 -1.44
N LYS A 181 -6.65 -15.64 -0.58
CA LYS A 181 -7.39 -16.38 0.46
C LYS A 181 -8.09 -15.41 1.41
N TRP A 182 -7.36 -14.42 1.88
CA TRP A 182 -7.89 -13.37 2.74
C TRP A 182 -8.83 -12.44 2.01
N ALA A 183 -8.52 -12.07 0.77
CA ALA A 183 -9.40 -11.23 -0.04
C ALA A 183 -10.81 -11.83 -0.16
N MET A 184 -10.91 -13.14 -0.36
CA MET A 184 -12.20 -13.86 -0.48
C MET A 184 -12.98 -14.02 0.84
N ILE A 185 -12.37 -13.77 2.00
CA ILE A 185 -13.10 -13.80 3.28
C ILE A 185 -13.86 -12.47 3.50
N LEU A 186 -13.46 -11.42 2.78
CA LEU A 186 -13.93 -10.05 2.97
C LEU A 186 -14.79 -9.51 1.83
N LEU A 187 -14.90 -10.27 0.73
CA LEU A 187 -15.80 -10.04 -0.40
C LEU A 187 -17.01 -10.96 -0.29
#